data_AF-A0A831LYN4-F1
#
_entry.id   AF-A0A831LYN4-F1
#
_cell.length_a   1.000
_cell.length_b   1.000
_cell.length_c   1.000
_cell.angle_alpha   90.00
_cell.angle_beta   90.00
_cell.angle_gamma   90.00
#
_symmetry.space_group_name_H-M   'P 1'
#
loop_
_entity.id
_entity.type
_entity.pdbx_description
1 polymer ?
#
loop_
_entity_poly.entity_id
_entity_poly.type
_entity_poly.pdbx_seq_one_letter_code
_entity_poly.pdbx_strand_id
1 'polypeptide(L)' 'MRPDPLSPPASPHAEGTMNYYLAKSDPEEYALIHLERDQKTTWDGVKNPQALQAIRAMRPGERVFF' A
#
# COMPACT_ATOMS: atom_id res chain seq x y z
N MET A 1 -27.17 -13.11 34.75
CA MET A 1 -26.06 -13.21 33.79
C MET A 1 -25.36 -11.86 33.81
N ARG A 2 -24.22 -11.73 34.53
CA ARG A 2 -23.45 -10.48 34.62
C ARG A 2 -22.42 -10.52 33.49
N PRO A 3 -22.31 -9.53 32.59
CA PRO A 3 -21.26 -9.54 31.59
C PRO A 3 -19.90 -9.32 32.26
N ASP A 4 -18.91 -10.10 31.84
CA ASP A 4 -17.54 -10.10 32.31
C ASP A 4 -16.88 -8.70 32.18
N PRO A 5 -16.28 -8.12 33.23
CA PRO A 5 -15.71 -6.77 33.20
C PRO A 5 -14.30 -6.69 32.58
N LEU A 6 -13.91 -7.63 31.71
CA LEU A 6 -12.53 -7.77 31.23
C LEU A 6 -12.40 -8.13 29.74
N SER A 7 -13.36 -7.74 28.90
CA SER A 7 -13.03 -7.51 27.49
C SER A 7 -12.37 -6.15 27.37
N PRO A 8 -11.09 -6.04 26.94
CA PRO A 8 -10.57 -4.74 26.54
C PRO A 8 -11.45 -4.21 25.40
N PRO A 9 -11.80 -2.91 25.38
CA PRO A 9 -12.40 -2.33 24.19
C PRO A 9 -11.43 -2.60 23.04
N ALA A 10 -11.90 -3.19 21.95
CA ALA A 10 -11.15 -3.22 20.72
C ALA A 10 -10.75 -1.77 20.43
N SER A 11 -9.46 -1.48 20.61
CA SER A 11 -8.93 -0.13 20.57
C SER A 11 -9.35 0.50 19.23
N PRO A 12 -10.05 1.65 19.21
CA PRO A 12 -10.33 2.36 17.96
C PRO A 12 -9.05 2.94 17.31
N HIS A 13 -7.89 2.70 17.93
CA HIS A 13 -6.57 3.15 17.48
C HIS A 13 -5.52 2.03 17.62
N ALA A 14 -5.82 0.84 17.11
CA ALA A 14 -4.78 -0.07 16.62
C ALA A 14 -4.68 -0.03 15.08
N GLU A 15 -5.16 1.05 14.48
CA GLU A 15 -4.93 1.36 13.08
C GLU A 15 -3.50 1.90 12.98
N GLY A 16 -2.55 0.97 12.85
CA GLY A 16 -1.16 1.31 12.58
C GLY A 16 -1.11 2.26 11.40
N THR A 17 -0.29 3.32 11.50
CA THR A 17 -0.07 4.34 10.47
C THR A 17 -0.04 3.70 9.08
N MET A 18 -1.14 3.81 8.33
CA MET A 18 -1.21 3.31 6.96
C MET A 18 -0.33 4.22 6.10
N ASN A 19 0.78 3.71 5.59
CA ASN A 19 1.57 4.49 4.67
C ASN A 19 0.91 4.49 3.30
N TYR A 20 1.02 5.64 2.62
CA TYR A 20 0.52 5.84 1.28
C TYR A 20 1.70 6.06 0.35
N TYR A 21 1.62 5.45 -0.82
CA TYR A 21 2.64 5.56 -1.84
C TYR A 21 2.03 6.02 -3.15
N LEU A 22 2.82 6.70 -3.97
CA LEU A 22 2.44 7.10 -5.32
C LEU A 22 3.45 6.49 -6.30
N ALA A 23 2.97 5.57 -7.11
CA ALA A 23 3.66 5.01 -8.25
C ALA A 23 3.48 5.96 -9.44
N LYS A 24 4.57 6.22 -10.17
CA LYS A 24 4.54 7.09 -11.36
C LYS A 24 5.11 6.32 -12.54
N SER A 25 4.32 6.18 -13.59
CA SER A 25 4.79 5.63 -14.87
C SER A 25 4.70 6.66 -15.98
N ASP A 26 5.49 6.44 -17.03
CA ASP A 26 5.34 7.18 -18.28
C ASP A 26 4.18 6.56 -19.08
N PRO A 27 3.19 7.33 -19.55
CA PRO A 27 2.02 6.78 -20.23
C PRO A 27 2.34 6.08 -21.55
N GLU A 28 3.48 6.42 -22.18
CA GLU A 28 3.95 5.76 -23.40
C GLU A 28 4.52 4.35 -23.11
N GLU A 29 5.07 4.13 -21.91
CA GLU A 29 5.63 2.84 -21.50
C GLU A 29 4.58 1.95 -20.80
N TYR A 30 3.82 2.51 -19.85
CA TYR A 30 2.77 1.78 -19.14
C TYR A 30 1.71 2.74 -18.59
N ALA A 31 0.58 2.88 -19.30
CA ALA A 31 -0.55 3.68 -18.86
C ALA A 31 -1.45 2.97 -17.83
N LEU A 32 -2.24 3.76 -17.08
CA LEU A 32 -3.18 3.26 -16.07
C LEU A 32 -4.16 2.20 -16.61
N ILE A 33 -4.60 2.34 -17.86
CA ILE A 33 -5.53 1.41 -18.52
C ILE A 33 -4.93 -0.01 -18.59
N HIS A 34 -3.61 -0.12 -18.74
CA HIS A 34 -2.93 -1.42 -18.70
C HIS A 34 -3.00 -2.01 -17.29
N LEU A 35 -2.77 -1.20 -16.25
CA LEU A 35 -2.90 -1.65 -14.87
C LEU A 35 -4.33 -2.10 -14.54
N GLU A 36 -5.34 -1.36 -14.98
CA GLU A 36 -6.75 -1.71 -14.78
C GLU A 36 -7.08 -3.08 -15.41
N ARG A 37 -6.54 -3.36 -16.61
CA ARG A 37 -6.72 -4.64 -17.30
C ARG A 37 -5.94 -5.78 -16.62
N ASP A 38 -4.67 -5.54 -16.29
CA ASP A 38 -3.77 -6.56 -15.76
C ASP A 38 -4.05 -6.88 -14.28
N GLN A 39 -4.73 -5.97 -13.55
CA GLN A 39 -5.09 -6.01 -12.12
C GLN A 39 -3.90 -6.05 -11.16
N LYS A 40 -2.76 -6.59 -11.59
CA LYS A 40 -1.50 -6.66 -10.88
C LYS A 40 -0.37 -6.53 -11.89
N THR A 41 0.64 -5.76 -11.52
CA THR A 41 1.86 -5.63 -12.31
C THR A 41 3.08 -5.63 -11.39
N THR A 42 4.23 -5.96 -11.96
CA THR A 42 5.52 -5.87 -11.25
C THR A 42 6.09 -4.47 -11.47
N TRP A 43 6.37 -3.75 -10.39
CA TRP A 43 6.99 -2.43 -10.46
C TRP A 43 8.51 -2.53 -10.63
N ASP A 44 8.93 -2.91 -11.84
CA ASP A 44 10.35 -3.01 -12.24
C ASP A 44 10.87 -1.70 -12.86
N GLY A 45 12.15 -1.63 -13.22
CA GLY A 45 12.74 -0.49 -13.94
C GLY A 45 13.08 0.73 -13.07
N VAL A 46 12.87 0.66 -11.75
CA VAL A 46 13.16 1.78 -10.84
C VAL A 46 14.66 1.94 -10.62
N LYS A 47 15.24 2.98 -11.25
CA LYS A 47 16.67 3.31 -11.14
C LYS A 47 16.99 4.32 -10.02
N ASN A 48 15.98 4.99 -9.46
CA ASN A 48 16.18 5.97 -8.39
C ASN A 48 16.37 5.24 -7.04
N PRO A 49 17.52 5.39 -6.35
CA PRO A 49 17.77 4.72 -5.08
C PRO A 49 16.76 5.10 -3.98
N GLN A 50 16.23 6.32 -3.98
CA GLN A 50 15.22 6.74 -2.99
C GLN A 50 13.87 6.05 -3.22
N ALA A 51 13.47 5.90 -4.49
CA ALA A 51 12.25 5.16 -4.85
C ALA A 51 12.38 3.68 -4.50
N LEU A 52 13.57 3.09 -4.71
CA LEU A 52 13.85 1.70 -4.27
C LEU A 52 13.72 1.54 -2.75
N GLN A 53 14.19 2.51 -1.96
CA GLN A 53 14.00 2.48 -0.50
C GLN A 53 12.51 2.55 -0.12
N ALA A 54 11.73 3.39 -0.80
CA ALA A 54 10.29 3.48 -0.57
C ALA A 54 9.58 2.15 -0.88
N ILE A 55 9.90 1.52 -2.02
CA ILE A 55 9.35 0.21 -2.41
C ILE A 55 9.73 -0.88 -1.41
N ARG A 56 10.98 -0.89 -0.92
CA ARG A 56 11.44 -1.84 0.11
C ARG A 56 10.75 -1.64 1.46
N ALA A 57 10.29 -0.43 1.75
CA ALA A 57 9.57 -0.12 2.99
C ALA A 57 8.07 -0.47 2.93
N MET A 58 7.52 -0.67 1.73
CA MET A 58 6.10 -1.05 1.55
C MET A 58 5.80 -2.39 2.19
N ARG A 59 4.65 -2.49 2.85
CA ARG A 59 4.12 -3.72 3.43
C ARG A 59 2.85 -4.17 2.71
N PRO A 60 2.59 -5.49 2.62
CA PRO A 60 1.31 -5.99 2.15
C PRO A 60 0.14 -5.38 2.94
N GLY A 61 -0.85 -4.84 2.23
CA GLY A 61 -2.01 -4.16 2.82
C GLY A 61 -1.93 -2.63 2.85
N GLU A 62 -0.76 -2.05 2.58
CA GLU A 62 -0.62 -0.60 2.39
C GLU A 62 -1.14 -0.16 1.02
N ARG A 63 -1.54 1.11 0.90
CA ARG A 63 -2.18 1.62 -0.33
C ARG A 63 -1.16 2.30 -1.23
N VAL A 64 -1.24 1.98 -2.51
CA VAL A 64 -0.43 2.60 -3.57
C VAL A 64 -1.38 3.23 -4.58
N PHE A 65 -1.18 4.52 -4.87
CA PHE A 65 -1.83 5.24 -5.95
C PHE A 65 -0.97 5.15 -7.21
N PHE A 66 -1.59 5.16 -8.38
CA PHE A 66 -0.94 5.17 -9.69
C PHE A 66 -1.36 6.45 -10.42
#